data_AF-A0A966BGX6-F1
#
_entry.id   AF-A0A966BGX6-F1
#
_cell.length_a   1.000
_cell.length_b   1.000
_cell.length_c   1.000
_cell.angle_alpha   90.00
_cell.angle_beta   90.00
_cell.angle_gamma   90.00
#
_symmetry.space_group_name_H-M   'P 1'
#
loop_
_entity.id
_entity.type
_entity.pdbx_description
1 polymer ?
#
loop_
_entity_poly.entity_id
_entity_poly.type
_entity_poly.pdbx_seq_one_letter_code
_entity_poly.pdbx_strand_id
1 'polypeptide(L)' 'MLDGVEFARYILNVLKAREQDISDALAHGAVQDWEQYKSLVGEIRGVAFAREEIKALLEKNADDVEDLISS' A
#
# COMPACT_ATOMS: atom_id res chain seq x y z
N MET A 1 -4.29 -5.10 -22.38
CA MET A 1 -5.27 -5.06 -21.28
C MET A 1 -4.60 -5.75 -20.12
N LEU A 2 -4.46 -5.09 -18.96
CA LEU A 2 -3.89 -5.73 -17.77
C LEU A 2 -4.83 -6.86 -17.33
N ASP A 3 -4.29 -8.04 -17.05
CA ASP A 3 -5.08 -9.09 -16.40
C ASP A 3 -5.29 -8.78 -14.90
N GLY A 4 -6.08 -9.61 -14.20
CA GLY A 4 -6.40 -9.38 -12.79
C GLY A 4 -5.17 -9.36 -11.87
N VAL A 5 -4.14 -10.15 -12.19
CA VAL A 5 -2.91 -10.26 -11.40
C VAL A 5 -1.99 -9.07 -11.69
N GLU A 6 -1.83 -8.70 -12.96
CA GLU A 6 -1.08 -7.52 -13.37
C GLU A 6 -1.71 -6.24 -12.80
N PHE A 7 -3.05 -6.16 -12.79
CA PHE A 7 -3.78 -5.07 -12.15
C PHE A 7 -3.50 -5.01 -10.65
N ALA A 8 -3.59 -6.15 -9.95
CA ALA A 8 -3.31 -6.21 -8.51
C ALA A 8 -1.86 -5.80 -8.19
N ARG A 9 -0.88 -6.22 -8.99
CA ARG A 9 0.51 -5.77 -8.88
C ARG A 9 0.67 -4.27 -9.09
N TYR A 10 0.01 -3.72 -10.10
CA TYR A 10 0.02 -2.28 -10.35
C TYR A 10 -0.51 -1.50 -9.13
N ILE A 11 -1.64 -1.94 -8.58
CA ILE A 11 -2.23 -1.30 -7.39
C ILE A 11 -1.31 -1.44 -6.17
N LEU A 12 -0.69 -2.60 -5.94
CA LEU A 12 0.27 -2.77 -4.84
C LEU A 12 1.44 -1.78 -4.93
N ASN A 13 1.94 -1.51 -6.13
CA ASN A 13 3.00 -0.51 -6.34
C ASN A 13 2.52 0.92 -6.06
N VAL A 14 1.31 1.28 -6.51
CA VAL A 14 0.71 2.59 -6.21
C VAL A 14 0.54 2.80 -4.71
N LEU A 15 0.03 1.78 -4.01
CA LEU A 15 -0.17 1.84 -2.56
C LEU A 15 1.17 1.92 -1.80
N LYS A 16 2.19 1.17 -2.23
CA LYS A 16 3.55 1.24 -1.65
C LYS A 16 4.17 2.64 -1.82
N ALA A 17 4.02 3.25 -2.99
CA ALA A 17 4.47 4.62 -3.24
C ALA A 17 3.76 5.62 -2.31
N ARG A 18 2.43 5.50 -2.16
CA ARG A 18 1.67 6.39 -1.28
C ARG A 18 2.07 6.27 0.19
N GLU A 19 2.33 5.05 0.66
CA GLU A 19 2.81 4.80 2.02
C GLU A 19 4.17 5.47 2.27
N GLN A 20 5.06 5.43 1.28
CA GLN A 20 6.35 6.13 1.32
C GLN A 20 6.16 7.66 1.38
N ASP A 21 5.32 8.22 0.50
CA ASP A 21 5.05 9.66 0.47
C ASP A 21 4.53 10.18 1.83
N ILE A 22 3.61 9.43 2.46
CA ILE A 22 3.07 9.78 3.77
C ILE A 22 4.15 9.66 4.86
N SER A 23 4.97 8.60 4.79
CA SER A 23 6.06 8.39 5.74
C SER A 23 7.09 9.52 5.67
N ASP A 24 7.44 9.95 4.46
CA ASP A 24 8.35 11.08 4.22
C ASP A 24 7.74 12.39 4.70
N ALA A 25 6.45 12.64 4.44
CA ALA A 25 5.75 13.81 4.94
C ALA A 25 5.73 13.89 6.48
N LEU A 26 5.52 12.74 7.15
CA LEU A 26 5.54 12.64 8.60
C LEU A 26 6.96 12.83 9.16
N ALA A 27 7.98 12.22 8.53
CA ALA A 27 9.37 12.27 8.99
C ALA A 27 10.03 13.65 8.79
N HIS A 28 9.69 14.35 7.71
CA HIS A 28 10.29 15.64 7.35
C HIS A 28 9.53 16.85 7.88
N GLY A 29 8.49 16.65 8.70
CA GLY A 29 7.75 17.74 9.33
C GLY A 29 6.89 18.55 8.36
N ALA A 30 6.41 17.93 7.27
CA ALA A 30 5.44 18.56 6.37
C ALA A 30 4.05 18.74 7.01
N VAL A 31 3.87 18.21 8.22
CA VAL A 31 2.64 18.26 8.99
C VAL A 31 2.59 19.50 9.87
N GLN A 32 1.61 20.36 9.62
CA GLN A 32 1.47 21.67 10.23
C GLN A 32 0.65 21.66 11.52
N ASP A 33 -0.25 20.70 11.66
CA ASP A 33 -1.13 20.58 12.83
C ASP A 33 -1.55 19.13 13.13
N TRP A 34 -2.26 18.97 14.25
CA TRP A 34 -2.72 17.67 14.73
C TRP A 34 -3.83 17.05 13.87
N GLU A 35 -4.63 17.87 13.19
CA GLU A 35 -5.69 17.39 12.31
C GLU A 35 -5.09 16.76 11.06
N GLN A 36 -4.10 17.43 10.45
CA GLN A 36 -3.33 16.91 9.34
C GLN A 36 -2.54 15.65 9.72
N TYR A 37 -1.91 15.63 10.91
CA TYR A 37 -1.26 14.42 11.42
C TYR A 37 -2.24 13.24 11.50
N LYS A 38 -3.40 13.45 12.11
CA LYS A 38 -4.41 12.41 12.30
C LYS A 38 -4.96 11.92 10.95
N SER A 39 -5.14 12.83 9.99
CA SER A 39 -5.55 12.48 8.63
C SER A 39 -4.53 11.57 7.96
N LEU A 40 -3.25 11.94 7.95
CA LEU A 40 -2.17 11.15 7.35
C LEU A 40 -1.98 9.78 8.03
N VAL A 41 -2.10 9.72 9.36
CA VAL A 41 -2.06 8.45 10.10
C VAL A 41 -3.27 7.57 9.77
N GLY A 42 -4.45 8.16 9.57
CA GLY A 42 -5.63 7.43 9.10
C GLY A 42 -5.43 6.87 7.70
N GLU A 43 -4.89 7.70 6.80
CA GLU A 43 -4.63 7.33 5.41
C GLU A 43 -3.61 6.19 5.31
N ILE A 44 -2.45 6.30 5.98
CA ILE A 44 -1.41 5.26 5.91
C ILE A 44 -1.89 3.92 6.48
N ARG A 45 -2.75 3.92 7.50
CA ARG A 45 -3.40 2.70 8.01
C ARG A 45 -4.35 2.08 6.98
N GLY A 46 -5.14 2.91 6.30
CA GLY A 46 -6.03 2.45 5.24
C GLY A 46 -5.27 1.86 4.05
N VAL A 47 -4.16 2.51 3.66
CA VAL A 47 -3.25 2.02 2.61
C VAL A 47 -2.66 0.67 2.99
N ALA A 48 -2.13 0.54 4.22
CA ALA A 48 -1.56 -0.71 4.71
C ALA A 48 -2.61 -1.84 4.71
N PHE A 49 -3.82 -1.58 5.21
CA PHE A 49 -4.92 -2.55 5.20
C PHE A 49 -5.27 -3.00 3.78
N ALA A 50 -5.41 -2.06 2.83
CA ALA A 50 -5.72 -2.39 1.44
C ALA A 50 -4.61 -3.26 0.80
N ARG A 51 -3.34 -3.00 1.11
CA ARG A 51 -2.21 -3.81 0.63
C ARG A 51 -2.28 -5.24 1.16
N GLU A 52 -2.61 -5.42 2.43
CA GLU A 52 -2.76 -6.74 3.05
C GLU A 52 -3.90 -7.54 2.41
N GLU A 53 -5.06 -6.92 2.20
CA GLU A 53 -6.20 -7.59 1.56
C GLU A 53 -5.90 -8.00 0.11
N ILE A 54 -5.22 -7.15 -0.66
CA ILE A 54 -4.82 -7.49 -2.04
C ILE A 54 -3.82 -8.65 -2.05
N LYS A 55 -2.84 -8.65 -1.13
CA LYS A 55 -1.90 -9.77 -0.99
C LYS A 55 -2.64 -11.06 -0.63
N ALA A 56 -3.52 -11.02 0.37
CA ALA A 56 -4.31 -12.16 0.80
C ALA A 56 -5.19 -12.72 -0.33
N LEU A 57 -5.75 -11.84 -1.18
CA LEU A 57 -6.49 -12.25 -2.37
C LEU A 57 -5.59 -12.93 -3.40
N LEU A 58 -4.39 -12.39 -3.68
CA LEU A 58 -3.46 -13.00 -4.63
C LEU A 58 -2.95 -14.35 -4.13
N GLU A 59 -2.63 -14.46 -2.84
CA GLU A 59 -2.17 -15.70 -2.19
C GLU A 59 -3.23 -16.80 -2.24
N LYS A 60 -4.51 -16.47 -2.02
CA LYS A 60 -5.62 -17.43 -2.10
C LYS A 60 -5.92 -17.90 -3.52
N ASN A 61 -5.45 -17.19 -4.54
CA ASN A 61 -5.76 -17.45 -5.94
C ASN A 61 -4.53 -17.93 -6.76
N ALA A 62 -3.38 -18.17 -6.13
CA ALA A 62 -2.16 -18.60 -6.83
C ALA A 62 -1.55 -19.87 -6.21
N ASP A 63 -1.28 -20.87 -7.06
CA ASP A 63 -0.36 -21.99 -6.77
C ASP A 63 1.13 -21.55 -6.91
N ASP A 64 1.41 -20.35 -7.43
CA ASP A 64 2.76 -19.78 -7.70
C ASP A 64 3.05 -18.51 -6.86
N VAL A 65 2.92 -18.60 -5.54
CA VAL A 65 3.09 -17.45 -4.61
C VAL A 65 4.56 -17.16 -4.24
N GLU A 66 5.48 -18.07 -4.53
CA GLU A 66 6.88 -17.96 -4.07
C GLU A 66 7.59 -16.71 -4.64
N ASP A 67 7.24 -16.27 -5.86
CA ASP A 67 7.78 -15.04 -6.47
C ASP A 67 7.09 -13.74 -5.98
N LEU A 68 5.93 -13.82 -5.32
CA LEU A 68 5.16 -12.66 -4.87
C LEU A 68 5.66 -12.08 -3.53
N ILE A 69 6.34 -12.88 -2.71
CA ILE A 69 6.75 -12.52 -1.35
C ILE A 69 8.17 -11.93 -1.31
N SER A 70 8.97 -12.08 -2.37
CA SER A 70 10.41 -11.78 -2.36
C SER A 70 10.83 -10.35 -2.74
N SER A 71 9.91 -9.38 -2.88
CA SER A 71 10.21 -7.98 -3.33
C SER A 71 9.63 -6.85 -2.46
#